data_AF-A0A6B3F7D5-F1
#
_entry.id   AF-A0A6B3F7D5-F1
#
_cell.length_a   1.000
_cell.length_b   1.000
_cell.length_c   1.000
_cell.angle_alpha   90.00
_cell.angle_beta   90.00
_cell.angle_gamma   90.00
#
_symmetry.space_group_name_H-M   'P 1'
#
loop_
_entity.id
_entity.type
_entity.pdbx_description
1 polymer ?
#
loop_
_entity_poly.entity_id
_entity_poly.type
_entity_poly.pdbx_seq_one_letter_code
_entity_poly.pdbx_strand_id
1 'polypeptide(L)' 'MKYTRSGARTATGPRSSFTGEVLIDGIREPDEQSAVGCAHVRFAPGARTAWHHHP' A
#
# COMPACT_ATOMS: atom_id res chain seq x y z
N MET A 1 7.80 -20.22 -9.81
CA MET A 1 6.96 -19.81 -8.67
C MET A 1 7.69 -18.67 -7.96
N LYS A 2 7.03 -17.52 -7.74
CA LYS A 2 7.62 -16.36 -7.05
C LYS A 2 7.03 -16.27 -5.64
N TYR A 3 7.87 -15.97 -4.65
CA TYR A 3 7.45 -15.79 -3.26
C TYR A 3 7.90 -14.43 -2.76
N THR A 4 6.99 -13.65 -2.17
CA THR A 4 7.34 -12.43 -1.46
C THR A 4 7.72 -12.78 -0.03
N ARG A 5 8.93 -12.39 0.39
CA ARG A 5 9.38 -12.59 1.77
C ARG A 5 8.73 -11.57 2.70
N SER A 6 8.28 -12.00 3.87
CA SER A 6 7.83 -11.10 4.94
C SER A 6 8.97 -10.17 5.40
N GLY A 7 8.61 -9.00 5.93
CA GLY A 7 9.57 -7.99 6.41
C GLY A 7 9.94 -6.94 5.35
N ALA A 8 9.05 -6.68 4.39
CA ALA A 8 9.19 -5.56 3.47
C ALA A 8 9.32 -4.23 4.23
N ARG A 9 10.02 -3.25 3.64
CA ARG A 9 10.25 -1.95 4.27
C ARG A 9 8.94 -1.17 4.35
N THR A 10 8.57 -0.76 5.56
CA THR A 10 7.41 0.11 5.80
C THR A 10 7.69 1.54 5.31
N ALA A 11 6.74 2.10 4.58
CA ALA A 11 6.72 3.50 4.18
C ALA A 11 5.54 4.25 4.81
N THR A 12 5.70 5.55 5.03
CA THR A 12 4.58 6.42 5.43
C THR A 12 3.74 6.80 4.21
N GLY A 13 2.42 6.76 4.34
CA GLY A 13 1.48 7.19 3.31
C GLY A 13 1.68 8.67 2.93
N PRO A 14 1.69 9.04 1.63
CA PRO A 14 1.81 10.43 1.21
C PRO A 14 0.66 11.30 1.73
N ARG A 15 0.96 12.51 2.22
CA ARG A 15 -0.06 13.45 2.73
C ARG A 15 -1.09 13.89 1.68
N SER A 16 -0.76 13.82 0.40
CA SER A 16 -1.70 14.09 -0.70
C SER A 16 -2.76 13.00 -0.87
N SER A 17 -2.47 11.78 -0.42
CA SER A 17 -3.32 10.60 -0.61
C SER A 17 -4.05 10.18 0.68
N PHE A 18 -3.60 10.66 1.83
CA PHE A 18 -4.10 10.23 3.14
C PHE A 18 -4.23 11.40 4.12
N THR A 19 -5.24 11.32 4.99
CA THR A 19 -5.33 12.13 6.21
C THR A 19 -4.98 11.26 7.41
N GLY A 20 -4.16 11.78 8.33
CA GLY A 20 -3.68 11.04 9.51
C GLY A 20 -2.44 10.20 9.23
N GLU A 21 -1.98 9.45 10.23
CA GLU A 21 -0.82 8.56 10.10
C GLU A 21 -1.23 7.24 9.44
N VAL A 22 -0.53 6.91 8.35
CA VAL A 22 -0.75 5.69 7.56
C VAL A 22 0.59 5.05 7.27
N LEU A 23 0.69 3.74 7.49
CA LEU A 23 1.85 2.92 7.19
C LEU A 23 1.50 1.93 6.07
N ILE A 24 2.41 1.77 5.12
CA ILE A 24 2.23 0.94 3.93
C ILE A 24 3.41 -0.03 3.83
N ASP A 25 3.09 -1.32 3.72
CA ASP A 25 4.05 -2.38 3.39
C ASP A 25 3.73 -2.96 2.01
N GLY A 26 4.66 -2.85 1.07
CA GLY A 26 4.51 -3.45 -0.26
C GLY A 26 4.57 -4.98 -0.21
N ILE A 27 3.64 -5.65 -0.89
CA ILE A 27 3.57 -7.13 -0.97
C ILE A 27 3.86 -7.61 -2.40
N ARG A 28 3.28 -6.94 -3.41
CA ARG A 28 3.49 -7.27 -4.82
C ARG A 28 3.40 -6.01 -5.66
N GLU A 29 4.37 -5.84 -6.55
CA GLU A 29 4.30 -4.87 -7.63
C GLU A 29 3.83 -5.52 -8.94
N PRO A 30 3.08 -4.81 -9.79
CA PRO A 30 2.80 -5.22 -11.17
C PRO A 30 4.06 -5.62 -11.93
N ASP A 31 3.97 -6.66 -12.75
CA ASP A 31 5.08 -7.15 -13.58
C ASP A 31 4.56 -7.76 -14.89
N GLU A 32 5.47 -8.33 -15.69
CA GLU A 32 5.15 -8.96 -16.98
C GLU A 32 4.13 -10.12 -16.88
N GLN A 33 3.92 -10.68 -15.69
CA GLN A 33 2.97 -11.78 -15.47
C GLN A 33 1.58 -11.30 -15.08
N SER A 34 1.46 -10.14 -14.41
CA SER A 34 0.18 -9.60 -13.96
C SER A 34 0.27 -8.12 -13.57
N ALA A 35 -0.77 -7.37 -13.92
CA ALA A 35 -0.97 -5.97 -13.55
C ALA A 35 -1.40 -5.76 -12.07
N VAL A 36 -1.59 -6.82 -11.29
CA VAL A 36 -2.08 -6.72 -9.90
C VAL A 36 -1.02 -6.16 -8.96
N GLY A 37 -1.28 -5.01 -8.34
CA GLY A 37 -0.53 -4.53 -7.18
C GLY A 37 -1.16 -5.03 -5.86
N CYS A 38 -0.34 -5.19 -4.81
CA CYS A 38 -0.82 -5.50 -3.46
C CYS A 38 0.06 -4.84 -2.40
N ALA A 39 -0.58 -4.21 -1.43
CA ALA A 39 0.07 -3.65 -0.24
C ALA A 39 -0.80 -3.89 0.99
N HIS A 40 -0.17 -4.02 2.16
CA HIS A 40 -0.84 -4.00 3.45
C HIS A 40 -0.79 -2.57 4.00
N VAL A 41 -1.97 -1.99 4.26
CA VAL A 41 -2.10 -0.60 4.70
C VAL A 41 -2.69 -0.56 6.10
N ARG A 42 -2.01 0.13 7.01
CA ARG A 42 -2.39 0.28 8.42
C ARG A 42 -2.71 1.74 8.70
N PHE A 43 -3.90 1.97 9.26
CA PHE A 43 -4.41 3.30 9.59
C PHE A 43 -4.39 3.51 11.10
N ALA A 44 -3.75 4.58 11.56
CA ALA A 44 -3.91 5.04 12.93
C ALA A 44 -5.38 5.47 13.18
N PRO A 45 -5.83 5.55 14.44
CA PRO A 45 -7.19 6.01 14.76
C PRO A 45 -7.54 7.34 14.06
N GLY A 46 -8.62 7.35 13.28
CA GLY A 46 -9.10 8.51 12.51
C GLY A 46 -8.39 8.78 11.17
N ALA A 47 -7.36 8.00 10.82
CA ALA A 47 -6.71 8.08 9.53
C ALA A 47 -7.57 7.44 8.42
N ARG A 48 -7.52 7.99 7.20
CA ARG A 48 -8.24 7.47 6.03
C ARG A 48 -7.61 7.92 4.71
N THR A 49 -7.98 7.27 3.62
CA THR A 49 -7.62 7.70 2.26
C THR A 49 -8.37 8.99 1.89
N ALA A 50 -7.77 9.77 0.99
CA ALA A 50 -8.53 10.70 0.17
C ALA A 50 -9.51 9.93 -0.74
N TRP A 51 -10.55 10.61 -1.23
CA TRP A 51 -11.42 10.03 -2.26
C TRP A 51 -10.62 9.73 -3.53
N HIS A 52 -10.83 8.55 -4.09
CA HIS A 52 -10.19 8.09 -5.33
C HIS A 52 -11.05 7.00 -5.97
N HIS A 53 -10.72 6.64 -7.21
CA HIS A 53 -11.28 5.48 -7.91
C HIS A 53 -10.16 4.53 -8.32
N HIS A 54 -10.51 3.27 -8.55
CA HIS A 54 -9.70 2.35 -9.33
C HIS A 54 -10.35 2.21 -10.71
N PRO A 55 -9.57 2.29 -11.80
CA PRO A 55 -10.06 1.99 -13.14
C PRO A 55 -10.44 0.51 -13.28
#